data_AF-A0A2D4KEV0-F1
#
_entry.id   AF-A0A2D4KEV0-F1
#
_cell.length_a   1.000
_cell.length_b   1.000
_cell.length_c   1.000
_cell.angle_alpha   90.00
_cell.angle_beta   90.00
_cell.angle_gamma   90.00
#
_symmetry.space_group_name_H-M   'P 1'
#
loop_
_entity.id
_entity.type
_entity.pdbx_description
1 polymer ?
#
loop_
_entity_poly.entity_id
_entity_poly.type
_entity_poly.pdbx_seq_one_letter_code
_entity_poly.pdbx_strand_id
1 'polypeptide(L)'
;EYMGKGMQNALHSYSSSKLANVLHARELAKRLEGTNVTCYVVHPGLVRTEIYRSLPRWVFWIFQFMRLFSRKSNSGAQTSIYCATEEGIESLSGRYFVDCHLSETSPQAR
;
A
#
# COMPACT_ATOMS: atom_id res chain seq x y z
N GLU A 1 -10.35 0.47 29.02
CA GLU A 1 -10.56 -0.79 28.27
C GLU A 1 -11.24 -0.57 26.90
N TYR A 2 -12.40 0.09 26.84
CA TYR A 2 -13.15 0.31 25.59
C TYR A 2 -12.42 1.07 24.47
N MET A 3 -11.62 2.09 24.81
CA MET A 3 -10.85 2.87 23.81
C MET A 3 -9.78 2.05 23.08
N GLY A 4 -9.14 1.10 23.76
CA GLY A 4 -8.09 0.25 23.15
C GLY A 4 -8.68 -0.70 22.10
N LYS A 5 -9.86 -1.25 22.39
CA LYS A 5 -10.59 -2.17 21.50
C LYS A 5 -11.04 -1.47 20.21
N GLY A 6 -11.50 -0.22 20.30
CA GLY A 6 -11.88 0.58 19.12
C GLY A 6 -10.70 0.84 18.16
N MET A 7 -9.53 1.17 18.69
CA MET A 7 -8.33 1.42 17.88
C MET A 7 -7.78 0.15 17.23
N GLN A 8 -7.80 -0.98 17.96
CA GLN A 8 -7.45 -2.30 17.40
C GLN A 8 -8.35 -2.68 16.23
N ASN A 9 -9.67 -2.50 16.39
CA ASN A 9 -10.63 -2.78 15.32
C ASN A 9 -10.38 -1.89 14.09
N ALA A 10 -10.12 -0.59 14.28
CA ALA A 10 -9.84 0.32 13.18
C ALA A 10 -8.57 -0.08 12.39
N LEU A 11 -7.49 -0.46 13.08
CA LEU A 11 -6.26 -0.95 12.44
C LEU A 11 -6.48 -2.27 11.71
N HIS A 12 -7.24 -3.19 12.32
CA HIS A 12 -7.61 -4.45 11.69
C HIS A 12 -8.42 -4.21 10.41
N SER A 13 -9.49 -3.42 10.47
CA SER A 13 -10.32 -3.07 9.32
C SER A 13 -9.51 -2.40 8.21
N TYR A 14 -8.64 -1.45 8.55
CA TYR A 14 -7.74 -0.83 7.58
C TYR A 14 -6.83 -1.86 6.90
N SER A 15 -6.24 -2.76 7.70
CA SER A 15 -5.36 -3.83 7.20
C SER A 15 -6.12 -4.78 6.27
N SER A 16 -7.34 -5.18 6.64
CA SER A 16 -8.22 -5.99 5.79
C SER A 16 -8.57 -5.28 4.48
N SER A 17 -8.87 -3.97 4.51
CA SER A 17 -9.12 -3.21 3.29
C SER A 17 -7.89 -3.13 2.38
N LYS A 18 -6.68 -3.00 2.95
CA LYS A 18 -5.44 -3.02 2.15
C LYS A 18 -5.14 -4.40 1.58
N LEU A 19 -5.39 -5.46 2.34
CA LEU A 19 -5.33 -6.83 1.82
C LEU A 19 -6.31 -7.05 0.66
N ALA A 20 -7.55 -6.55 0.79
CA ALA A 20 -8.55 -6.64 -0.27
C ALA A 20 -8.10 -5.95 -1.56
N ASN A 21 -7.42 -4.80 -1.48
CA ASN A 21 -6.84 -4.14 -2.65
C ASN A 21 -5.79 -5.01 -3.36
N VAL A 22 -4.94 -5.71 -2.60
CA VAL A 22 -3.91 -6.62 -3.16
C VAL A 22 -4.59 -7.78 -3.90
N LEU A 23 -5.57 -8.42 -3.27
CA LEU A 23 -6.33 -9.52 -3.86
C LEU A 23 -7.12 -9.07 -5.10
N HIS A 24 -7.72 -7.89 -5.04
CA HIS A 24 -8.46 -7.31 -6.17
C HIS A 24 -7.56 -7.08 -7.38
N ALA A 25 -6.39 -6.47 -7.20
CA ALA A 25 -5.46 -6.24 -8.30
C ALA A 25 -4.93 -7.55 -8.91
N ARG A 26 -4.70 -8.58 -8.09
CA ARG A 26 -4.33 -9.92 -8.56
C ARG A 26 -5.42 -10.55 -9.43
N GLU A 27 -6.67 -10.50 -8.97
CA GLU A 27 -7.80 -11.01 -9.73
C GLU A 27 -8.06 -10.18 -10.99
N LEU A 28 -7.93 -8.86 -10.91
CA LEU A 28 -8.04 -7.98 -12.06
C LEU A 28 -6.99 -8.29 -13.12
N ALA A 29 -5.73 -8.52 -12.72
CA ALA A 29 -4.67 -8.91 -13.63
C ALA A 29 -5.00 -10.21 -14.39
N LYS A 30 -5.52 -11.23 -13.70
CA LYS A 30 -5.98 -12.49 -14.33
C LYS A 30 -7.08 -12.24 -15.36
N ARG A 31 -8.05 -11.38 -15.03
CA ARG A 31 -9.15 -11.04 -15.94
C ARG A 31 -8.73 -10.22 -17.16
N LEU A 32 -7.60 -9.51 -17.06
CA LEU A 32 -7.02 -8.74 -18.14
C LEU A 32 -6.03 -9.54 -18.99
N GLU A 33 -5.81 -10.82 -18.70
CA GLU A 33 -5.00 -11.71 -19.54
C GLU A 33 -5.53 -11.73 -20.98
N GLY A 34 -4.62 -11.64 -21.95
CA GLY A 34 -4.96 -11.54 -23.37
C GLY A 34 -5.36 -10.12 -23.82
N THR A 35 -5.44 -9.16 -22.90
CA THR A 35 -5.51 -7.73 -23.24
C THR A 35 -4.12 -7.10 -23.21
N ASN A 36 -4.01 -5.85 -23.67
CA ASN A 36 -2.79 -5.05 -23.57
C ASN A 36 -2.75 -4.19 -22.30
N VAL A 37 -3.53 -4.53 -21.26
CA VAL A 37 -3.62 -3.76 -20.01
C VAL A 37 -2.96 -4.54 -18.87
N THR A 38 -2.02 -3.90 -18.18
CA THR A 38 -1.36 -4.44 -16.98
C THR A 38 -1.91 -3.81 -15.71
N CYS A 39 -1.77 -4.52 -14.58
CA CYS A 39 -2.21 -4.05 -13.27
C CYS A 39 -1.13 -4.35 -12.24
N TYR A 40 -0.83 -3.42 -11.34
CA TYR A 40 0.21 -3.61 -10.32
C TYR A 40 -0.27 -3.15 -8.95
N VAL A 41 0.22 -3.79 -7.89
CA VAL A 41 0.03 -3.31 -6.52
C VAL A 41 1.26 -2.55 -6.08
N VAL A 42 1.07 -1.33 -5.62
CA VAL A 42 2.17 -0.45 -5.23
C VAL A 42 2.08 -0.10 -3.75
N HIS A 43 3.20 -0.24 -3.06
CA HIS A 43 3.38 0.25 -1.71
C HIS A 43 4.37 1.42 -1.69
N PRO A 44 3.92 2.63 -1.32
CA PRO A 44 4.72 3.85 -1.43
C PRO A 44 5.76 4.00 -0.30
N GLY A 45 5.82 3.04 0.62
CA GLY A 45 6.62 3.14 1.85
C GLY A 45 5.92 3.96 2.94
N LEU A 46 6.66 4.32 3.98
CA LEU A 46 6.17 5.22 5.03
C LEU A 46 6.21 6.66 4.52
N VAL A 47 5.14 7.12 3.86
CA VAL A 47 5.06 8.47 3.31
C VAL A 47 4.37 9.41 4.27
N ARG A 48 4.93 10.61 4.38
CA ARG A 48 4.36 11.70 5.17
C ARG A 48 3.03 12.17 4.57
N THR A 49 1.93 11.59 5.03
CA THR A 49 0.57 11.89 4.58
C THR A 49 -0.35 12.19 5.76
N GLU A 50 -1.45 12.90 5.50
CA GLU A 50 -2.48 13.24 6.50
C GLU A 50 -3.42 12.05 6.82
N ILE A 51 -2.95 10.80 6.70
CA ILE A 51 -3.76 9.58 6.95
C ILE A 51 -4.21 9.51 8.41
N TYR A 52 -3.43 10.09 9.33
CA TYR A 52 -3.68 10.05 10.77
C TYR A 52 -4.47 11.24 11.31
N ARG A 53 -4.99 12.12 10.44
CA ARG A 53 -5.65 13.38 10.86
C ARG A 53 -6.89 13.17 11.74
N SER A 54 -7.54 12.01 11.62
CA SER A 54 -8.75 11.64 12.37
C SER A 54 -8.45 10.87 13.66
N LEU A 55 -7.17 10.60 13.97
CA LEU A 55 -6.79 9.89 15.19
C LEU A 55 -6.83 10.81 16.41
N PRO A 56 -7.04 10.25 17.62
CA PRO A 56 -6.96 11.00 18.87
C PRO A 56 -5.63 11.75 19.00
N ARG A 57 -5.67 12.96 19.57
CA ARG A 57 -4.52 13.89 19.64
C ARG A 57 -3.27 13.30 20.31
N TRP A 58 -3.43 12.40 21.27
CA TRP A 58 -2.30 11.72 21.93
C TRP A 58 -1.61 10.70 21.01
N VAL A 59 -2.36 10.03 20.14
CA VAL A 59 -1.85 9.12 19.11
C VAL A 59 -1.16 9.91 17.99
N PHE A 60 -1.71 11.07 17.63
CA PHE A 60 -1.11 11.99 16.66
C PHE A 60 0.34 12.39 17.04
N TRP A 61 0.63 12.63 18.33
CA TRP A 61 2.00 12.93 18.78
C TRP A 61 2.99 11.77 18.57
N ILE A 62 2.55 10.52 18.72
CA ILE A 62 3.38 9.34 18.41
C ILE A 62 3.67 9.26 16.91
N PHE A 63 2.66 9.50 16.06
CA PHE A 63 2.84 9.54 14.61
C PHE A 63 3.68 10.74 14.14
N GLN A 64 3.72 11.85 14.89
CA GLN A 64 4.63 12.96 14.62
C GLN A 64 6.10 12.58 14.77
N PHE A 65 6.45 11.67 15.68
CA PHE A 65 7.80 11.10 15.75
C PHE A 65 8.10 10.19 14.56
N MET A 66 7.13 9.38 14.10
CA MET A 66 7.28 8.60 12.85
C MET A 66 7.44 9.48 11.61
N ARG A 67 6.98 10.74 11.68
CA ARG A 67 7.16 11.73 10.61
C ARG A 67 8.63 12.04 10.32
N LEU A 68 9.52 11.92 11.31
CA LEU A 68 10.97 12.09 11.14
C LEU A 68 11.59 10.98 10.28
N PHE A 69 11.00 9.79 10.29
CA PHE A 69 11.42 8.63 9.49
C PHE A 69 10.60 8.46 8.20
N SER A 70 9.66 9.38 7.94
CA SER A 70 8.77 9.31 6.78
C SER A 70 9.42 9.94 5.54
N ARG A 71 9.28 9.28 4.40
CA ARG A 71 9.75 9.79 3.11
C ARG A 71 8.88 10.97 2.65
N LYS A 72 9.47 11.85 1.84
CA LYS A 72 8.75 12.94 1.15
C LYS A 72 7.75 12.35 0.15
N SER A 73 6.65 13.06 -0.11
CA SER A 73 5.61 12.67 -1.07
C SER A 73 6.17 12.28 -2.44
N ASN A 74 7.16 13.03 -2.94
CA ASN A 74 7.78 12.77 -4.23
C ASN A 74 8.47 11.40 -4.27
N SER A 75 9.16 11.02 -3.19
CA SER A 75 9.77 9.69 -3.06
C SER A 75 8.70 8.60 -2.95
N GLY A 76 7.57 8.89 -2.31
CA GLY A 76 6.44 7.97 -2.21
C GLY A 76 5.77 7.64 -3.55
N ALA A 77 5.82 8.56 -4.51
CA ALA A 77 5.26 8.36 -5.85
C ALA A 77 6.14 7.51 -6.77
N GLN A 78 7.42 7.30 -6.43
CA GLN A 78 8.40 6.68 -7.32
C GLN A 78 7.96 5.29 -7.81
N THR A 79 7.48 4.44 -6.92
CA THR A 79 7.05 3.08 -7.30
C THR A 79 5.81 3.10 -8.19
N SER A 80 4.89 4.06 -8.00
CA SER A 80 3.73 4.21 -8.87
C SER A 80 4.13 4.67 -10.26
N ILE A 81 5.09 5.61 -10.36
CA ILE A 81 5.64 6.07 -11.62
C ILE A 81 6.35 4.90 -12.32
N TYR A 82 7.24 4.20 -11.62
CA TYR A 82 7.95 3.03 -12.13
C TYR A 82 6.99 1.99 -12.72
N CYS A 83 5.96 1.57 -11.98
CA CYS A 83 4.98 0.60 -12.49
C CYS A 83 4.15 1.11 -13.68
N ALA A 84 4.06 2.43 -13.87
CA ALA A 84 3.31 3.03 -14.98
C ALA A 84 4.17 3.29 -16.22
N THR A 85 5.49 3.36 -16.10
CA THR A 85 6.39 3.81 -17.17
C THR A 85 7.49 2.84 -17.54
N GLU A 86 7.84 1.89 -16.66
CA GLU A 86 8.92 0.94 -16.93
C GLU A 86 8.47 -0.09 -17.98
N GLU A 87 9.30 -0.31 -19.00
CA GLU A 87 9.10 -1.34 -20.00
C GLU A 87 9.65 -2.69 -19.50
N GLY A 88 9.08 -3.81 -19.93
CA GLY A 88 9.59 -5.15 -19.62
C GLY A 88 9.07 -5.75 -18.31
N ILE A 89 8.25 -5.01 -17.56
CA ILE A 89 7.58 -5.50 -16.34
C ILE A 89 6.15 -6.01 -16.59
N GLU A 90 5.71 -6.11 -17.85
CA GLU A 90 4.34 -6.50 -18.22
C GLU A 90 4.02 -7.93 -17.75
N SER A 91 5.01 -8.81 -17.83
CA SER A 91 4.94 -10.19 -17.29
C SER A 91 4.73 -10.25 -15.78
N LEU A 92 4.93 -9.14 -15.07
CA LEU A 92 4.74 -9.01 -13.62
C LEU A 92 3.37 -8.41 -13.26
N SER A 93 2.41 -8.37 -14.20
CA SER A 93 1.02 -7.98 -13.91
C SER A 93 0.44 -8.80 -12.74
N GLY A 94 -0.29 -8.13 -11.84
CA GLY A 94 -0.85 -8.68 -10.60
C GLY A 94 0.16 -8.79 -9.45
N ARG A 95 1.42 -8.38 -9.64
CA ARG A 95 2.45 -8.46 -8.59
C ARG A 95 2.55 -7.19 -7.76
N TYR A 96 3.28 -7.31 -6.65
CA TYR A 96 3.42 -6.31 -5.61
C TYR A 96 4.80 -5.67 -5.65
N PHE A 97 4.84 -4.35 -5.62
CA PHE A 97 6.06 -3.56 -5.74
C PHE A 97 6.27 -2.64 -4.55
N VAL A 98 7.52 -2.57 -4.09
CA VAL A 98 8.01 -1.70 -3.02
C VAL A 98 9.33 -1.12 -3.48
N ASP A 99 9.52 0.19 -3.34
CA ASP A 99 10.78 0.86 -3.71
C ASP A 99 11.25 0.52 -5.13
N CYS A 100 10.31 0.46 -6.08
CA CYS A 100 10.55 0.13 -7.50
C CYS A 100 11.05 -1.30 -7.75
N HIS A 101 10.94 -2.20 -6.77
CA HIS A 101 11.31 -3.60 -6.89
C HIS A 101 10.15 -4.54 -6.59
N LEU A 102 10.17 -5.71 -7.23
CA LEU A 102 9.26 -6.80 -6.93
C LEU A 102 9.45 -7.23 -5.46
N SER A 103 8.35 -7.34 -4.73
CA SER A 103 8.37 -7.73 -3.32
C SER A 103 7.36 -8.84 -3.05
N GLU A 104 7.69 -9.66 -2.06
CA GLU A 104 6.79 -10.69 -1.55
C GLU A 104 5.66 -10.06 -0.73
N THR A 105 4.47 -10.62 -0.88
CA THR A 105 3.30 -10.28 -0.05
C THR A 105 3.17 -11.25 1.11
N SER A 106 2.37 -10.90 2.11
CA SER A 106 2.03 -11.84 3.18
C SER A 106 1.34 -13.11 2.63
N PRO A 107 1.39 -14.24 3.35
CA PRO A 107 0.74 -15.49 2.90
C PRO A 107 -0.76 -15.33 2.61
N GLN A 108 -1.45 -14.48 3.37
CA GLN A 108 -2.89 -14.22 3.20
C GLN A 108 -3.22 -13.49 1.90
N ALA A 109 -2.22 -12.86 1.27
CA ALA A 109 -2.40 -12.16 0.02
C ALA A 109 -2.09 -13.04 -1.20
N ARG A 110 -1.31 -14.12 -1.04
CA ARG A 110 -0.88 -15.02 -2.13
C ARG A 110 -2.06 -15.79 -2.71
#